data_AF-A0A6G2JBY4-F1
#
_entry.id   AF-A0A6G2JBY4-F1
#
_cell.length_a   1.000
_cell.length_b   1.000
_cell.length_c   1.000
_cell.angle_alpha   90.00
_cell.angle_beta   90.00
_cell.angle_gamma   90.00
#
_symmetry.space_group_name_H-M   'P 1'
#
loop_
_entity.id
_entity.type
_entity.pdbx_description
1 polymer ?
#
loop_
_entity_poly.entity_id
_entity_poly.type
_entity_poly.pdbx_seq_one_letter_code
_entity_poly.pdbx_strand_id
1 'polypeptide(L)'
;PPPPAPASAGLAAELLGPEVEASAADAAARERDRELSHRQRRLDEWLGGAARQLRDLPNQLTDEIDDRDERLALRSRLEAITAERIAALHEASRVCARGDMRRLGWARVIGCGSVAAPDASDSESVAVRYVVNRLSNEGFAVTDVQTEGQGYDLHARRGSEQRLVEVKGIAGSAASTGITLTGGEWVRAALQGDAYWLYVVDDCDNGGRLFGEYRDPAALFASAAVEVTNVRIRGAVLDAVRTTGPGFEANSASEVTKRAAAGGQPGAGESPERTQEPGAGFAADADAGVTA
;
A
#
# COMPACT_ATOMS: atom_id res chain seq x y z
N PRO A 1 16.42 43.87 -20.95
CA PRO A 1 16.44 42.71 -21.87
C PRO A 1 16.70 41.45 -21.03
N PRO A 2 15.88 40.38 -21.14
CA PRO A 2 16.19 39.13 -20.46
C PRO A 2 17.45 38.50 -21.10
N PRO A 3 18.24 37.71 -20.34
CA PRO A 3 19.38 37.01 -20.89
C PRO A 3 18.92 35.98 -21.95
N PRO A 4 19.74 35.67 -22.96
CA PRO A 4 19.39 34.68 -23.97
C PRO A 4 19.20 33.31 -23.30
N ALA A 5 18.12 32.62 -23.66
CA ALA A 5 17.90 31.23 -23.27
C ALA A 5 19.10 30.37 -23.70
N PRO A 6 19.57 29.42 -22.87
CA PRO A 6 20.64 28.52 -23.27
C PRO A 6 20.20 27.73 -24.51
N ALA A 7 21.06 27.71 -25.53
CA ALA A 7 20.83 27.07 -26.80
C ALA A 7 20.59 25.55 -26.61
N SER A 8 19.32 25.15 -26.60
CA SER A 8 18.88 23.75 -26.54
C SER A 8 19.15 22.96 -27.83
N ALA A 9 19.70 23.61 -28.87
CA ALA A 9 19.96 23.01 -30.18
C ALA A 9 21.22 22.12 -30.22
N GLY A 10 22.14 22.24 -29.26
CA GLY A 10 23.42 21.51 -29.26
C GLY A 10 23.38 20.09 -28.66
N LEU A 11 22.37 19.76 -27.86
CA LEU A 11 22.31 18.47 -27.15
C LEU A 11 21.64 17.34 -27.94
N ALA A 12 20.97 17.65 -29.06
CA ALA A 12 20.25 16.67 -29.87
C ALA A 12 21.16 15.72 -30.66
N ALA A 13 22.38 16.14 -30.97
CA ALA A 13 23.28 15.43 -31.89
C ALA A 13 24.17 14.36 -31.23
N GLU A 14 24.15 14.25 -29.90
CA GLU A 14 25.01 13.36 -29.12
C GLU A 14 24.19 12.43 -28.21
N LEU A 15 23.08 11.93 -28.74
CA LEU A 15 22.02 11.28 -27.94
C LEU A 15 21.84 9.80 -28.24
N LEU A 16 22.96 9.08 -28.46
CA LEU A 16 23.13 7.61 -28.58
C LEU A 16 23.34 7.16 -30.04
N GLY A 17 24.32 6.28 -30.27
CA GLY A 17 24.55 5.66 -31.58
C GLY A 17 23.46 4.65 -31.94
N PRO A 18 23.31 4.27 -33.23
CA PRO A 18 22.21 3.42 -33.71
C PRO A 18 22.12 2.05 -33.02
N GLU A 19 23.25 1.51 -32.56
CA GLU A 19 23.29 0.24 -31.80
C GLU A 19 22.68 0.37 -30.40
N VAL A 20 22.87 1.52 -29.76
CA VAL A 20 22.32 1.82 -28.43
C VAL A 20 20.83 2.11 -28.55
N GLU A 21 20.38 2.75 -29.63
CA GLU A 21 18.95 2.92 -29.93
C GLU A 21 18.24 1.59 -30.18
N ALA A 22 18.84 0.67 -30.95
CA ALA A 22 18.28 -0.66 -31.20
C ALA A 22 18.18 -1.49 -29.92
N SER A 23 19.27 -1.54 -29.14
CA SER A 23 19.30 -2.24 -27.84
C SER A 23 18.28 -1.67 -26.85
N ALA A 24 18.14 -0.34 -26.81
CA ALA A 24 17.18 0.32 -25.93
C ALA A 24 15.73 0.13 -26.42
N ALA A 25 15.48 0.03 -27.72
CA ALA A 25 14.16 -0.28 -28.27
C ALA A 25 13.71 -1.71 -27.91
N ASP A 26 14.62 -2.68 -28.01
CA ASP A 26 14.37 -4.04 -27.60
C ASP A 26 14.15 -4.14 -26.08
N ALA A 27 14.91 -3.37 -25.29
CA ALA A 27 14.71 -3.29 -23.84
C ALA A 27 13.33 -2.69 -23.49
N ALA A 28 12.93 -1.62 -24.18
CA ALA A 28 11.61 -0.99 -24.00
C ALA A 28 10.46 -1.93 -24.42
N ALA A 29 10.63 -2.70 -25.50
CA ALA A 29 9.65 -3.69 -25.93
C ALA A 29 9.46 -4.80 -24.88
N ARG A 30 10.56 -5.35 -24.35
CA ARG A 30 10.52 -6.33 -23.27
C ARG A 30 9.86 -5.78 -22.01
N GLU A 31 10.14 -4.53 -21.66
CA GLU A 31 9.57 -3.91 -20.47
C GLU A 31 8.08 -3.62 -20.63
N ARG A 32 7.66 -3.15 -21.82
CA ARG A 32 6.25 -3.01 -22.18
C ARG A 32 5.52 -4.35 -22.03
N ASP A 33 6.08 -5.43 -22.56
CA ASP A 33 5.45 -6.76 -22.51
C ASP A 33 5.35 -7.28 -21.07
N ARG A 34 6.38 -7.05 -20.25
CA ARG A 34 6.36 -7.36 -18.80
C ARG A 34 5.27 -6.58 -18.08
N GLU A 35 5.17 -5.29 -18.31
CA GLU A 35 4.21 -4.43 -17.63
C GLU A 35 2.77 -4.72 -18.07
N LEU A 36 2.52 -4.99 -19.36
CA LEU A 36 1.23 -5.49 -19.85
C LEU A 36 0.87 -6.81 -19.16
N SER A 37 1.82 -7.74 -19.07
CA SER A 37 1.61 -9.03 -18.39
C SER A 37 1.36 -8.87 -16.89
N HIS A 38 2.02 -7.92 -16.22
CA HIS A 38 1.77 -7.60 -14.82
C HIS A 38 0.38 -7.01 -14.61
N ARG A 39 -0.03 -6.06 -15.45
CA ARG A 39 -1.37 -5.45 -15.39
C ARG A 39 -2.46 -6.47 -15.63
N GLN A 40 -2.29 -7.33 -16.64
CA GLN A 40 -3.24 -8.39 -16.94
C GLN A 40 -3.42 -9.33 -15.75
N ARG A 41 -2.33 -9.81 -15.15
CA ARG A 41 -2.39 -10.67 -13.95
C ARG A 41 -3.10 -10.00 -12.78
N ARG A 42 -2.79 -8.73 -12.47
CA ARG A 42 -3.47 -8.00 -11.39
C ARG A 42 -4.96 -7.82 -11.65
N LEU A 43 -5.32 -7.53 -12.90
CA LEU A 43 -6.72 -7.41 -13.29
C LEU A 43 -7.45 -8.74 -13.14
N ASP A 44 -6.84 -9.85 -13.57
CA ASP A 44 -7.42 -11.20 -13.44
C ASP A 44 -7.57 -11.62 -11.97
N GLU A 45 -6.57 -11.34 -11.13
CA GLU A 45 -6.63 -11.58 -9.68
C GLU A 45 -7.75 -10.77 -9.03
N TRP A 46 -7.85 -9.47 -9.37
CA TRP A 46 -8.90 -8.59 -8.86
C TRP A 46 -10.29 -9.06 -9.29
N LEU A 47 -10.48 -9.38 -10.58
CA LEU A 47 -11.74 -9.91 -11.11
C LEU A 47 -12.12 -11.22 -10.43
N GLY A 48 -11.15 -12.12 -10.22
CA GLY A 48 -11.37 -13.38 -9.50
C GLY A 48 -11.75 -13.17 -8.03
N GLY A 49 -11.20 -12.14 -7.38
CA GLY A 49 -11.61 -11.71 -6.04
C GLY A 49 -13.04 -11.20 -6.01
N ALA A 50 -13.36 -10.22 -6.87
CA ALA A 50 -14.69 -9.63 -6.97
C ALA A 50 -15.77 -10.66 -7.32
N ALA A 51 -15.49 -11.57 -8.26
CA ALA A 51 -16.42 -12.63 -8.64
C ALA A 51 -16.64 -13.68 -7.54
N ARG A 52 -15.67 -13.88 -6.64
CA ARG A 52 -15.88 -14.72 -5.44
C ARG A 52 -16.82 -14.01 -4.46
N GLN A 53 -16.53 -12.76 -4.12
CA GLN A 53 -17.37 -11.97 -3.22
C GLN A 53 -18.82 -11.89 -3.69
N LEU A 54 -19.06 -11.62 -4.98
CA LEU A 54 -20.40 -11.57 -5.54
C LEU A 54 -21.15 -12.91 -5.46
N ARG A 55 -20.44 -14.04 -5.57
CA ARG A 55 -21.03 -15.40 -5.44
C ARG A 55 -21.40 -15.75 -4.00
N ASP A 56 -20.77 -15.13 -3.02
CA ASP A 56 -21.06 -15.38 -1.61
C ASP A 56 -22.29 -14.59 -1.13
N LEU A 57 -22.58 -13.43 -1.76
CA LEU A 57 -23.69 -12.54 -1.37
C LEU A 57 -25.07 -13.21 -1.30
N PRO A 58 -25.53 -14.03 -2.28
CA PRO A 58 -26.84 -14.67 -2.20
C PRO A 58 -27.00 -15.53 -0.94
N ASN A 59 -25.92 -16.17 -0.49
CA ASN A 59 -25.94 -16.95 0.74
C ASN A 59 -26.01 -16.04 1.97
N GLN A 60 -25.12 -15.05 2.04
CA GLN A 60 -25.03 -14.13 3.18
C GLN A 60 -26.31 -13.32 3.39
N LEU A 61 -26.95 -12.87 2.32
CA LEU A 61 -28.15 -12.03 2.37
C LEU A 61 -29.45 -12.82 2.65
N THR A 62 -29.40 -14.15 2.56
CA THR A 62 -30.58 -15.01 2.75
C THR A 62 -30.48 -15.93 3.95
N ASP A 63 -29.36 -15.88 4.70
CA ASP A 63 -29.09 -16.81 5.80
C ASP A 63 -30.07 -16.63 6.97
N GLU A 64 -30.49 -15.39 7.23
CA GLU A 64 -31.40 -15.03 8.33
C GLU A 64 -32.89 -15.21 8.00
N ILE A 65 -33.23 -15.74 6.82
CA ILE A 65 -34.64 -15.93 6.40
C ILE A 65 -35.14 -17.30 6.86
N ASP A 66 -36.05 -17.30 7.83
CA ASP A 66 -36.62 -18.52 8.40
C ASP A 66 -37.54 -19.27 7.41
N ASP A 67 -38.34 -18.54 6.62
CA ASP A 67 -39.24 -19.14 5.64
C ASP A 67 -38.43 -19.76 4.48
N ARG A 68 -38.59 -21.07 4.29
CA ARG A 68 -37.81 -21.82 3.32
C ARG A 68 -38.09 -21.41 1.89
N ASP A 69 -39.36 -21.20 1.54
CA ASP A 69 -39.76 -20.96 0.15
C ASP A 69 -39.41 -19.53 -0.26
N GLU A 70 -39.58 -18.57 0.64
CA GLU A 70 -39.13 -17.19 0.49
C GLU A 70 -37.60 -17.11 0.35
N ARG A 71 -36.86 -17.82 1.22
CA ARG A 71 -35.39 -17.88 1.16
C ARG A 71 -34.89 -18.44 -0.17
N LEU A 72 -35.49 -19.53 -0.65
CA LEU A 72 -35.11 -20.14 -1.93
C LEU A 72 -35.43 -19.23 -3.11
N ALA A 73 -36.62 -18.63 -3.14
CA ALA A 73 -37.04 -17.73 -4.21
C ALA A 73 -36.14 -16.48 -4.30
N LEU A 74 -35.80 -15.88 -3.15
CA LEU A 74 -34.91 -14.72 -3.10
C LEU A 74 -33.47 -15.11 -3.48
N ARG A 75 -32.95 -16.23 -2.97
CA ARG A 75 -31.60 -16.71 -3.30
C ARG A 75 -31.44 -16.92 -4.81
N SER A 76 -32.39 -17.60 -5.46
CA SER A 76 -32.33 -17.81 -6.92
C SER A 76 -32.38 -16.50 -7.71
N ARG A 77 -33.15 -15.50 -7.26
CA ARG A 77 -33.15 -14.17 -7.88
C ARG A 77 -31.78 -13.47 -7.71
N LEU A 78 -31.20 -13.52 -6.51
CA LEU A 78 -29.88 -12.92 -6.25
C LEU A 78 -28.77 -13.63 -7.03
N GLU A 79 -28.81 -14.95 -7.16
CA GLU A 79 -27.88 -15.73 -7.98
C GLU A 79 -27.91 -15.30 -9.45
N ALA A 80 -29.11 -15.07 -10.00
CA ALA A 80 -29.26 -14.58 -11.37
C ALA A 80 -28.65 -13.17 -11.54
N ILE A 81 -28.94 -12.24 -10.63
CA ILE A 81 -28.35 -10.88 -10.64
C ILE A 81 -26.83 -10.93 -10.50
N THR A 82 -26.32 -11.77 -9.60
CA THR A 82 -24.88 -11.99 -9.40
C THR A 82 -24.22 -12.50 -10.69
N ALA A 83 -24.84 -13.47 -11.38
CA ALA A 83 -24.32 -14.00 -12.64
C ALA A 83 -24.26 -12.93 -13.73
N GLU A 84 -25.31 -12.13 -13.88
CA GLU A 84 -25.33 -10.99 -14.82
C GLU A 84 -24.25 -9.97 -14.48
N ARG A 85 -24.05 -9.66 -13.20
CA ARG A 85 -23.05 -8.68 -12.76
C ARG A 85 -21.62 -9.18 -13.02
N ILE A 86 -21.35 -10.46 -12.77
CA ILE A 86 -20.06 -11.08 -13.06
C ILE A 86 -19.79 -11.04 -14.57
N ALA A 87 -20.79 -11.37 -15.41
CA ALA A 87 -20.66 -11.29 -16.86
C ALA A 87 -20.36 -9.85 -17.33
N ALA A 88 -21.07 -8.85 -16.76
CA ALA A 88 -20.82 -7.44 -17.06
C ALA A 88 -19.40 -6.99 -16.66
N LEU A 89 -18.89 -7.44 -15.51
CA LEU A 89 -17.52 -7.16 -15.06
C LEU A 89 -16.48 -7.76 -16.02
N HIS A 90 -16.69 -8.99 -16.49
CA HIS A 90 -15.83 -9.63 -17.47
C HIS A 90 -15.87 -8.94 -18.84
N GLU A 91 -17.00 -8.38 -19.25
CA GLU A 91 -17.07 -7.64 -20.51
C GLU A 91 -16.38 -6.28 -20.40
N ALA A 92 -16.62 -5.54 -19.32
CA ALA A 92 -15.97 -4.26 -19.07
C ALA A 92 -14.44 -4.39 -19.01
N SER A 93 -13.92 -5.48 -18.44
CA SER A 93 -12.47 -5.69 -18.35
C SER A 93 -11.80 -5.94 -19.71
N ARG A 94 -12.48 -6.59 -20.67
CA ARG A 94 -11.97 -6.77 -22.04
C ARG A 94 -11.76 -5.45 -22.76
N VAL A 95 -12.63 -4.47 -22.49
CA VAL A 95 -12.53 -3.12 -23.07
C VAL A 95 -11.34 -2.37 -22.47
N CYS A 96 -11.09 -2.50 -21.17
CA CYS A 96 -9.97 -1.84 -20.48
C CYS A 96 -8.60 -2.48 -20.77
N ALA A 97 -8.55 -3.77 -21.11
CA ALA A 97 -7.30 -4.48 -21.45
C ALA A 97 -6.67 -4.05 -22.79
N ARG A 98 -7.35 -3.19 -23.56
CA ARG A 98 -6.97 -2.77 -24.93
C ARG A 98 -6.23 -1.43 -25.01
N GLY A 99 -5.62 -0.98 -23.92
CA GLY A 99 -4.75 0.19 -23.97
C GLY A 99 -3.40 -0.16 -24.59
N ASP A 100 -3.21 0.12 -25.88
CA ASP A 100 -1.89 -0.01 -26.51
C ASP A 100 -0.89 0.96 -25.85
N MET A 101 0.08 0.43 -25.11
CA MET A 101 1.19 1.23 -24.61
C MET A 101 2.10 1.61 -25.78
N ARG A 102 1.97 2.87 -26.22
CA ARG A 102 2.81 3.45 -27.27
C ARG A 102 3.98 4.21 -26.66
N ARG A 103 5.20 3.93 -27.11
CA ARG A 103 6.39 4.72 -26.80
C ARG A 103 6.18 6.16 -27.27
N LEU A 104 6.16 7.12 -26.35
CA LEU A 104 6.01 8.55 -26.66
C LEU A 104 7.36 9.23 -26.96
N GLY A 105 8.46 8.73 -26.39
CA GLY A 105 9.80 9.29 -26.61
C GLY A 105 10.84 8.70 -25.66
N TRP A 106 12.00 9.35 -25.58
CA TRP A 106 13.10 9.00 -24.69
C TRP A 106 13.31 10.10 -23.65
N ALA A 107 13.63 9.74 -22.42
CA ALA A 107 14.02 10.68 -21.38
C ALA A 107 15.43 10.32 -20.89
N ARG A 108 16.34 11.30 -20.90
CA ARG A 108 17.65 11.15 -20.27
C ARG A 108 17.51 11.48 -18.79
N VAL A 109 17.55 10.45 -17.94
CA VAL A 109 17.55 10.63 -16.49
C VAL A 109 18.98 10.86 -16.04
N ILE A 110 19.24 12.06 -15.52
CA ILE A 110 20.48 12.37 -14.82
C ILE A 110 20.14 12.31 -13.34
N GLY A 111 20.80 11.42 -12.61
CA GLY A 111 20.65 11.35 -11.15
C GLY A 111 21.21 12.62 -10.52
N CYS A 112 20.37 13.63 -10.35
CA CYS A 112 20.60 14.67 -9.36
C CYS A 112 20.22 14.03 -8.03
N GLY A 113 21.19 13.74 -7.17
CA GLY A 113 20.87 13.31 -5.81
C GLY A 113 20.00 14.39 -5.17
N SER A 114 18.69 14.17 -5.11
CA SER A 114 17.88 14.95 -4.18
C SER A 114 18.32 14.49 -2.81
N VAL A 115 18.64 15.46 -1.96
CA VAL A 115 18.61 15.22 -0.52
C VAL A 115 17.19 14.74 -0.27
N ALA A 116 17.04 13.46 0.09
CA ALA A 116 15.78 13.00 0.67
C ALA A 116 15.45 14.04 1.75
N ALA A 117 14.32 14.74 1.60
CA ALA A 117 13.85 15.59 2.67
C ALA A 117 13.86 14.72 3.93
N PRO A 118 14.61 15.08 4.98
CA PRO A 118 14.52 14.36 6.23
C PRO A 118 13.04 14.39 6.66
N ASP A 119 12.56 13.31 7.28
CA ASP A 119 11.38 13.32 8.16
C ASP A 119 10.00 12.98 7.56
N ALA A 120 9.91 12.34 6.38
CA ALA A 120 8.64 11.78 5.89
C ALA A 120 8.03 10.71 6.84
N SER A 121 8.88 9.92 7.53
CA SER A 121 8.41 8.86 8.45
C SER A 121 7.83 9.41 9.76
N ASP A 122 8.37 10.52 10.26
CA ASP A 122 7.86 11.17 11.47
C ASP A 122 6.57 11.93 11.15
N SER A 123 6.50 12.55 9.97
CA SER A 123 5.30 13.26 9.49
C SER A 123 4.08 12.34 9.41
N GLU A 124 4.22 11.14 8.85
CA GLU A 124 3.10 10.18 8.75
C GLU A 124 2.63 9.70 10.13
N SER A 125 3.55 9.40 11.04
CA SER A 125 3.19 8.95 12.39
C SER A 125 2.46 10.04 13.19
N VAL A 126 2.88 11.30 13.03
CA VAL A 126 2.19 12.47 13.62
C VAL A 126 0.79 12.61 13.01
N ALA A 127 0.67 12.49 11.69
CA ALA A 127 -0.60 12.61 10.98
C ALA A 127 -1.60 11.51 11.38
N VAL A 128 -1.17 10.25 11.40
CA VAL A 128 -2.03 9.11 11.81
C VAL A 128 -2.54 9.33 13.23
N ARG A 129 -1.65 9.67 14.18
CA ARG A 129 -2.07 9.97 15.56
C ARG A 129 -3.06 11.12 15.63
N TYR A 130 -2.84 12.18 14.86
CA TYR A 130 -3.75 13.32 14.79
C TYR A 130 -5.15 12.90 14.29
N VAL A 131 -5.20 12.11 13.21
CA VAL A 131 -6.46 11.65 12.59
C VAL A 131 -7.21 10.68 13.50
N VAL A 132 -6.51 9.73 14.14
CA VAL A 132 -7.10 8.83 15.15
C VAL A 132 -7.77 9.63 16.26
N ASN A 133 -7.05 10.59 16.87
CA ASN A 133 -7.60 11.42 17.94
C ASN A 133 -8.82 12.21 17.48
N ARG A 134 -8.79 12.79 16.28
CA ARG A 134 -9.92 13.53 15.71
C ARG A 134 -11.14 12.64 15.52
N LEU A 135 -10.98 11.51 14.84
CA LEU A 135 -12.07 10.57 14.56
C LEU A 135 -12.66 10.00 15.86
N SER A 136 -11.82 9.67 16.85
CA SER A 136 -12.27 9.25 18.18
C SER A 136 -13.07 10.35 18.89
N ASN A 137 -12.64 11.62 18.81
CA ASN A 137 -13.39 12.75 19.37
C ASN A 137 -14.73 12.99 18.64
N GLU A 138 -14.83 12.62 17.37
CA GLU A 138 -16.08 12.62 16.61
C GLU A 138 -16.98 11.39 16.91
N GLY A 139 -16.53 10.48 17.78
CA GLY A 139 -17.28 9.30 18.21
C GLY A 139 -17.13 8.09 17.28
N PHE A 140 -16.12 8.05 16.43
CA PHE A 140 -15.78 6.85 15.67
C PHE A 140 -14.96 5.88 16.51
N ALA A 141 -15.27 4.59 16.38
CA ALA A 141 -14.33 3.52 16.72
C ALA A 141 -13.33 3.38 15.58
N VAL A 142 -12.04 3.53 15.87
CA VAL A 142 -10.97 3.57 14.86
C VAL A 142 -10.04 2.37 15.06
N THR A 143 -9.78 1.64 13.97
CA THR A 143 -8.82 0.53 13.92
C THR A 143 -7.71 0.88 12.94
N ASP A 144 -6.46 0.71 13.35
CA ASP A 144 -5.29 0.78 12.47
C ASP A 144 -5.15 -0.53 11.69
N VAL A 145 -5.18 -0.43 10.35
CA VAL A 145 -5.10 -1.57 9.41
C VAL A 145 -3.98 -1.38 8.39
N GLN A 146 -3.05 -0.45 8.63
CA GLN A 146 -2.00 -0.07 7.68
C GLN A 146 -1.12 -1.26 7.28
N THR A 147 -0.90 -2.21 8.19
CA THR A 147 -0.10 -3.43 7.93
C THR A 147 -0.88 -4.58 7.31
N GLU A 148 -2.20 -4.45 7.14
CA GLU A 148 -3.07 -5.53 6.64
C GLU A 148 -3.16 -5.57 5.10
N GLY A 149 -2.54 -4.61 4.40
CA GLY A 149 -2.55 -4.57 2.93
C GLY A 149 -3.91 -4.19 2.32
N GLN A 150 -4.75 -3.49 3.09
CA GLN A 150 -6.09 -3.10 2.66
C GLN A 150 -6.12 -1.85 1.75
N GLY A 151 -4.98 -1.17 1.57
CA GLY A 151 -4.86 0.03 0.71
C GLY A 151 -5.55 1.27 1.28
N TYR A 152 -5.64 1.33 2.61
CA TYR A 152 -5.95 2.49 3.44
C TYR A 152 -5.36 2.22 4.84
N ASP A 153 -5.14 3.26 5.63
CA ASP A 153 -4.42 3.17 6.91
C ASP A 153 -5.36 2.87 8.08
N LEU A 154 -6.52 3.53 8.13
CA LEU A 154 -7.45 3.44 9.26
C LEU A 154 -8.85 3.03 8.81
N HIS A 155 -9.50 2.18 9.59
CA HIS A 155 -10.91 1.85 9.46
C HIS A 155 -11.68 2.50 10.61
N ALA A 156 -12.52 3.49 10.30
CA ALA A 156 -13.33 4.19 11.28
C ALA A 156 -14.82 3.88 11.12
N ARG A 157 -15.50 3.56 12.22
CA ARG A 157 -16.93 3.20 12.23
C ARG A 157 -17.71 3.94 13.30
N ARG A 158 -18.90 4.44 12.94
CA ARG A 158 -19.86 5.07 13.86
C ARG A 158 -21.28 4.71 13.44
N GLY A 159 -21.91 3.76 14.14
CA GLY A 159 -23.20 3.21 13.75
C GLY A 159 -23.12 2.57 12.35
N SER A 160 -23.93 3.05 11.42
CA SER A 160 -23.92 2.62 10.00
C SER A 160 -22.91 3.39 9.13
N GLU A 161 -22.30 4.46 9.64
CA GLU A 161 -21.27 5.22 8.92
C GLU A 161 -19.93 4.49 9.01
N GLN A 162 -19.26 4.35 7.87
CA GLN A 162 -17.89 3.84 7.78
C GLN A 162 -17.02 4.80 6.98
N ARG A 163 -15.75 4.90 7.37
CA ARG A 163 -14.71 5.59 6.62
C ARG A 163 -13.50 4.68 6.49
N LEU A 164 -13.08 4.42 5.26
CA LEU A 164 -11.82 3.77 4.90
C LEU A 164 -10.84 4.91 4.65
N VAL A 165 -9.96 5.16 5.61
CA VAL A 165 -9.19 6.40 5.72
C VAL A 165 -7.74 6.17 5.32
N GLU A 166 -7.31 6.86 4.28
CA GLU A 166 -5.90 7.07 3.93
C GLU A 166 -5.42 8.37 4.57
N VAL A 167 -4.27 8.33 5.23
CA VAL A 167 -3.67 9.49 5.91
C VAL A 167 -2.39 9.88 5.17
N LYS A 168 -2.20 11.18 4.96
CA LYS A 168 -0.95 11.75 4.44
C LYS A 168 -0.44 12.86 5.34
N GLY A 169 0.76 12.68 5.88
CA GLY A 169 1.48 13.67 6.66
C GLY A 169 2.49 14.47 5.84
N ILE A 170 2.47 15.79 6.00
CA ILE A 170 3.49 16.71 5.43
C ILE A 170 4.11 17.51 6.56
N ALA A 171 5.44 17.48 6.65
CA ALA A 171 6.24 18.26 7.60
C ALA A 171 5.90 19.76 7.58
N GLY A 172 5.88 20.35 6.36
CA GLY A 172 5.53 21.74 6.11
C GLY A 172 4.10 21.93 5.54
N SER A 173 3.94 22.82 4.56
CA SER A 173 2.64 23.13 3.96
C SER A 173 2.25 22.16 2.85
N ALA A 174 1.07 21.54 2.97
CA ALA A 174 0.50 20.70 1.93
C ALA A 174 0.12 21.51 0.67
N ALA A 175 -0.24 22.79 0.82
CA ALA A 175 -0.62 23.65 -0.32
C ALA A 175 0.54 23.88 -1.31
N SER A 176 1.78 23.95 -0.81
CA SER A 176 2.96 24.14 -1.66
C SER A 176 3.59 22.82 -2.12
N THR A 177 3.48 21.77 -1.31
CA THR A 177 4.18 20.50 -1.52
C THR A 177 3.33 19.49 -2.28
N GLY A 178 2.02 19.52 -2.09
CA GLY A 178 1.10 18.48 -2.54
C GLY A 178 1.24 17.19 -1.73
N ILE A 179 0.52 16.16 -2.16
CA ILE A 179 0.57 14.80 -1.64
C ILE A 179 0.77 13.83 -2.79
N THR A 180 1.25 12.62 -2.48
CA THR A 180 1.35 11.54 -3.45
C THR A 180 0.59 10.33 -2.92
N LEU A 181 -0.32 9.81 -3.73
CA LEU A 181 -0.93 8.51 -3.51
C LEU A 181 -0.19 7.47 -4.34
N THR A 182 0.04 6.29 -3.77
CA THR A 182 0.52 5.16 -4.56
C THR A 182 -0.57 4.70 -5.54
N GLY A 183 -0.18 4.02 -6.61
CA GLY A 183 -1.16 3.48 -7.57
C GLY A 183 -2.17 2.52 -6.93
N GLY A 184 -1.76 1.80 -5.87
CA GLY A 184 -2.65 0.94 -5.09
C GLY A 184 -3.70 1.75 -4.31
N GLU A 185 -3.28 2.81 -3.63
CA GLU A 185 -4.16 3.74 -2.89
C GLU A 185 -5.16 4.42 -3.82
N TRP A 186 -4.69 4.93 -4.97
CA TRP A 186 -5.56 5.58 -5.95
C TRP A 186 -6.65 4.64 -6.50
N VAL A 187 -6.27 3.41 -6.87
CA VAL A 187 -7.21 2.40 -7.34
C VAL A 187 -8.20 2.01 -6.23
N ARG A 188 -7.76 1.87 -4.98
CA ARG A 188 -8.64 1.54 -3.86
C ARG A 188 -9.60 2.69 -3.56
N ALA A 189 -9.14 3.93 -3.61
CA ALA A 189 -9.99 5.11 -3.51
C ALA A 189 -11.10 5.11 -4.56
N ALA A 190 -10.75 4.87 -5.83
CA ALA A 190 -11.73 4.82 -6.92
C ALA A 190 -12.76 3.68 -6.78
N LEU A 191 -12.34 2.53 -6.24
CA LEU A 191 -13.23 1.38 -6.05
C LEU A 191 -14.20 1.54 -4.88
N GLN A 192 -13.76 2.21 -3.81
CA GLN A 192 -14.53 2.38 -2.58
C GLN A 192 -15.37 3.68 -2.58
N GLY A 193 -15.00 4.65 -3.43
CA GLY A 193 -15.73 5.89 -3.68
C GLY A 193 -16.09 6.62 -2.39
N ASP A 194 -17.39 6.77 -2.16
CA ASP A 194 -18.02 7.47 -1.03
C ASP A 194 -17.64 6.96 0.37
N ALA A 195 -17.13 5.72 0.47
CA ALA A 195 -16.64 5.15 1.72
C ALA A 195 -15.15 5.46 1.97
N TYR A 196 -14.41 5.90 0.95
CA TYR A 196 -12.98 6.20 1.03
C TYR A 196 -12.76 7.68 1.33
N TRP A 197 -11.84 7.94 2.26
CA TRP A 197 -11.51 9.28 2.71
C TRP A 197 -10.01 9.47 2.70
N LEU A 198 -9.56 10.60 2.17
CA LEU A 198 -8.19 11.07 2.29
C LEU A 198 -8.12 12.17 3.34
N TYR A 199 -7.31 11.96 4.37
CA TYR A 199 -6.98 12.96 5.37
C TYR A 199 -5.58 13.48 5.12
N VAL A 200 -5.46 14.79 4.95
CA VAL A 200 -4.17 15.46 4.77
C VAL A 200 -3.88 16.29 6.01
N VAL A 201 -2.76 16.00 6.67
CA VAL A 201 -2.27 16.74 7.83
C VAL A 201 -0.99 17.44 7.43
N ASP A 202 -0.95 18.76 7.56
CA ASP A 202 0.22 19.58 7.31
C ASP A 202 0.86 20.02 8.63
N ASP A 203 2.01 20.68 8.56
CA ASP A 203 2.72 21.19 9.76
C ASP A 203 3.06 20.10 10.79
N CYS A 204 3.37 18.88 10.32
CA CYS A 204 3.66 17.73 11.19
C CYS A 204 4.90 17.95 12.07
N ASP A 205 5.83 18.82 11.67
CA ASP A 205 6.99 19.21 12.49
C ASP A 205 6.56 19.91 13.80
N ASN A 206 5.38 20.53 13.81
CA ASN A 206 4.83 21.26 14.95
C ASN A 206 3.60 20.56 15.56
N GLY A 207 3.50 19.24 15.39
CA GLY A 207 2.43 18.42 15.98
C GLY A 207 1.21 18.20 15.09
N GLY A 208 1.23 18.73 13.86
CA GLY A 208 0.22 18.47 12.83
C GLY A 208 -1.01 19.35 12.94
N ARG A 209 -1.49 19.83 11.79
CA ARG A 209 -2.75 20.53 11.62
C ARG A 209 -3.51 19.91 10.46
N LEU A 210 -4.83 19.76 10.61
CA LEU A 210 -5.64 19.28 9.50
C LEU A 210 -5.63 20.29 8.35
N PHE A 211 -5.13 19.85 7.20
CA PHE A 211 -5.21 20.61 5.95
C PHE A 211 -6.57 20.39 5.27
N GLY A 212 -7.03 19.13 5.22
CA GLY A 212 -8.34 18.82 4.67
C GLY A 212 -8.74 17.35 4.78
N GLU A 213 -10.04 17.12 4.64
CA GLU A 213 -10.68 15.80 4.60
C GLU A 213 -11.43 15.69 3.28
N TYR A 214 -11.12 14.68 2.48
CA TYR A 214 -11.63 14.55 1.12
C TYR A 214 -12.34 13.21 0.97
N ARG A 215 -13.67 13.26 0.86
CA ARG A 215 -14.51 12.09 0.59
C ARG A 215 -14.50 11.79 -0.90
N ASP A 216 -14.28 10.53 -1.27
CA ASP A 216 -14.08 10.10 -2.66
C ASP A 216 -13.00 10.94 -3.38
N PRO A 217 -11.73 10.86 -2.90
CA PRO A 217 -10.64 11.66 -3.46
C PRO A 217 -10.36 11.31 -4.93
N ALA A 218 -10.67 10.08 -5.37
CA ALA A 218 -10.50 9.67 -6.75
C ALA A 218 -11.45 10.43 -7.69
N ALA A 219 -12.72 10.59 -7.31
CA ALA A 219 -13.65 11.42 -8.07
C ALA A 219 -13.31 12.91 -7.96
N LEU A 220 -13.01 13.41 -6.75
CA LEU A 220 -12.71 14.82 -6.51
C LEU A 220 -11.48 15.32 -7.28
N PHE A 221 -10.44 14.50 -7.40
CA PHE A 221 -9.17 14.89 -7.99
C PHE A 221 -8.91 14.27 -9.38
N ALA A 222 -9.91 13.65 -10.00
CA ALA A 222 -9.77 12.96 -11.30
C ALA A 222 -9.12 13.82 -12.40
N SER A 223 -9.39 15.13 -12.43
CA SER A 223 -8.86 16.06 -13.44
C SER A 223 -7.54 16.74 -13.04
N ALA A 224 -7.16 16.67 -11.76
CA ALA A 224 -5.97 17.32 -11.21
C ALA A 224 -4.85 16.32 -10.87
N ALA A 225 -5.16 15.03 -10.78
CA ALA A 225 -4.19 13.99 -10.52
C ALA A 225 -3.22 13.86 -11.70
N VAL A 226 -1.93 14.00 -11.40
CA VAL A 226 -0.85 13.74 -12.35
C VAL A 226 -0.22 12.41 -11.95
N GLU A 227 -0.11 11.47 -12.89
CA GLU A 227 0.57 10.21 -12.64
C GLU A 227 2.08 10.46 -12.48
N VAL A 228 2.62 10.10 -11.32
CA VAL A 228 4.05 10.16 -11.04
C VAL A 228 4.55 8.74 -10.74
N THR A 229 5.44 8.23 -11.58
CA THR A 229 6.07 6.93 -11.37
C THR A 229 7.18 7.04 -10.33
N ASN A 230 6.94 6.52 -9.13
CA ASN A 230 7.94 6.47 -8.07
C ASN A 230 8.79 5.20 -8.18
N VAL A 231 10.12 5.35 -8.21
CA VAL A 231 11.06 4.23 -8.15
C VAL A 231 11.57 4.10 -6.71
N ARG A 232 11.17 3.03 -6.02
CA ARG A 232 11.66 2.73 -4.67
C ARG A 232 12.83 1.74 -4.72
N ILE A 233 14.01 2.20 -4.37
CA ILE A 233 15.18 1.33 -4.14
C ILE A 233 15.23 1.01 -2.64
N ARG A 234 15.25 -0.27 -2.28
CA ARG A 234 15.31 -0.65 -0.85
C ARG A 234 16.66 -0.25 -0.25
N GLY A 235 16.63 0.24 0.99
CA GLY A 235 17.84 0.61 1.74
C GLY A 235 18.87 -0.54 1.83
N ALA A 236 18.41 -1.77 2.02
CA ALA A 236 19.29 -2.95 2.02
C ALA A 236 20.03 -3.16 0.69
N VAL A 237 19.40 -2.83 -0.44
CA VAL A 237 20.03 -2.90 -1.77
C VAL A 237 21.01 -1.75 -1.94
N LEU A 238 20.69 -0.54 -1.47
CA LEU A 238 21.61 0.58 -1.45
C LEU A 238 22.84 0.28 -0.60
N ASP A 239 22.66 -0.33 0.58
CA ASP A 239 23.75 -0.69 1.48
C ASP A 239 24.59 -1.86 0.93
N ALA A 240 23.97 -2.86 0.30
CA ALA A 240 24.67 -3.92 -0.40
C ALA A 240 25.52 -3.36 -1.55
N VAL A 241 24.97 -2.48 -2.39
CA VAL A 241 25.70 -1.83 -3.49
C VAL A 241 26.82 -0.91 -2.96
N ARG A 242 26.59 -0.20 -1.85
CA ARG A 242 27.61 0.63 -1.17
C ARG A 242 28.80 -0.20 -0.69
N THR A 243 28.56 -1.43 -0.23
CA THR A 243 29.58 -2.29 0.37
C THR A 243 30.30 -3.19 -0.62
N THR A 244 29.62 -3.66 -1.67
CA THR A 244 30.20 -4.58 -2.68
C THR A 244 30.47 -3.93 -4.05
N GLY A 245 30.09 -2.67 -4.24
CA GLY A 245 30.25 -1.95 -5.52
C GLY A 245 29.13 -2.24 -6.53
N PRO A 246 29.11 -1.55 -7.69
CA PRO A 246 27.99 -1.59 -8.65
C PRO A 246 27.82 -2.91 -9.44
N GLY A 247 28.46 -4.01 -9.01
CA GLY A 247 28.40 -5.33 -9.65
C GLY A 247 27.41 -6.31 -9.03
N PHE A 248 26.49 -5.87 -8.17
CA PHE A 248 25.52 -6.76 -7.53
C PHE A 248 24.47 -7.25 -8.54
N GLU A 249 24.62 -8.47 -9.05
CA GLU A 249 23.54 -9.18 -9.74
C GLU A 249 22.47 -9.61 -8.73
N ALA A 250 21.31 -8.96 -8.77
CA ALA A 250 20.17 -9.23 -7.91
C ALA A 250 19.44 -10.54 -8.28
N ASN A 251 20.15 -11.65 -8.39
CA ASN A 251 19.58 -13.00 -8.56
C ASN A 251 19.77 -13.81 -7.28
N SER A 252 19.02 -13.50 -6.21
CA SER A 252 18.83 -14.40 -5.04
C SER A 252 17.99 -13.79 -3.90
N ALA A 253 16.96 -12.99 -4.20
CA ALA A 253 16.03 -12.53 -3.16
C ALA A 253 15.09 -13.64 -2.63
N SER A 254 15.17 -14.88 -3.14
CA SER A 254 14.37 -16.02 -2.65
C SER A 254 15.07 -16.91 -1.62
N GLU A 255 16.37 -16.75 -1.35
CA GLU A 255 17.09 -17.65 -0.43
C GLU A 255 17.33 -17.07 0.98
N VAL A 256 17.23 -15.75 1.17
CA VAL A 256 17.44 -15.14 2.50
C VAL A 256 16.29 -15.39 3.47
N THR A 257 15.06 -15.59 2.97
CA THR A 257 13.89 -15.94 3.81
C THR A 257 13.85 -17.40 4.26
N LYS A 258 14.72 -18.28 3.74
CA LYS A 258 14.76 -19.70 4.13
C LYS A 258 15.74 -20.02 5.27
N ARG A 259 16.70 -19.15 5.58
CA ARG A 259 17.62 -19.35 6.72
C ARG A 259 17.14 -18.78 8.05
N ALA A 260 16.09 -17.95 8.05
CA ALA A 260 15.48 -17.45 9.28
C ALA A 260 14.41 -18.40 9.88
N ALA A 261 13.97 -19.42 9.12
CA ALA A 261 12.90 -20.34 9.53
C ALA A 261 13.39 -21.74 9.98
N ALA A 262 14.71 -21.97 10.07
CA ALA A 262 15.29 -23.22 10.55
C ALA A 262 16.40 -22.93 11.56
N GLY A 263 15.99 -22.62 12.79
CA GLY A 263 16.88 -22.42 13.94
C GLY A 263 16.07 -22.48 15.22
N GLY A 264 15.73 -23.71 15.63
CA GLY A 264 14.97 -23.99 16.84
C GLY A 264 15.74 -23.67 18.13
N GLN A 265 14.96 -23.18 19.10
CA GLN A 265 15.10 -23.19 20.57
C GLN A 265 16.48 -23.20 21.26
N PRO A 266 16.69 -22.33 22.26
CA PRO A 266 17.86 -22.40 23.15
C PRO A 266 17.65 -23.51 24.20
N GLY A 267 18.53 -24.51 24.17
CA GLY A 267 18.68 -25.53 25.19
C GLY A 267 19.84 -25.20 26.14
N ALA A 268 19.53 -25.32 27.42
CA ALA A 268 20.36 -25.24 28.62
C ALA A 268 21.88 -25.50 28.50
N GLY A 269 22.63 -24.66 29.21
CA GLY A 269 23.45 -25.08 30.35
C GLY A 269 24.86 -25.60 30.07
N GLU A 270 25.87 -24.78 30.38
CA GLU A 270 27.06 -25.23 31.10
C GLU A 270 27.90 -24.02 31.57
N SER A 271 28.12 -23.93 32.87
CA SER A 271 29.27 -23.25 33.47
C SER A 271 29.67 -24.01 34.74
N PRO A 272 30.96 -24.09 35.07
CA PRO A 272 31.50 -25.21 35.84
C PRO A 272 31.58 -24.94 37.36
N GLU A 273 31.39 -26.04 38.09
CA GLU A 273 32.02 -26.47 39.35
C GLU A 273 32.18 -25.56 40.60
N ARG A 274 31.70 -26.14 41.72
CA ARG A 274 32.24 -26.19 43.12
C ARG A 274 32.02 -24.92 43.98
N THR A 275 31.55 -24.95 45.24
CA THR A 275 31.76 -25.90 46.37
C THR A 275 30.80 -25.58 47.55
N GLN A 276 30.40 -26.62 48.32
CA GLN A 276 30.10 -26.70 49.78
C GLN A 276 28.83 -26.11 50.46
N GLU A 277 28.05 -27.07 50.99
CA GLU A 277 27.48 -27.22 52.36
C GLU A 277 26.19 -26.48 52.83
N PRO A 278 25.41 -27.10 53.76
CA PRO A 278 23.97 -26.86 53.93
C PRO A 278 23.59 -26.21 55.27
N GLY A 279 22.37 -25.67 55.37
CA GLY A 279 21.79 -25.34 56.68
C GLY A 279 20.42 -24.67 56.66
N ALA A 280 19.46 -25.31 57.33
CA ALA A 280 18.29 -24.80 58.09
C ALA A 280 17.43 -23.68 57.46
N GLY A 281 16.10 -23.75 57.38
CA GLY A 281 15.11 -24.23 58.33
C GLY A 281 13.98 -23.16 58.43
N PHE A 282 12.79 -23.58 58.88
CA PHE A 282 11.55 -22.80 59.13
C PHE A 282 10.75 -22.36 57.88
N ALA A 283 9.53 -22.84 57.60
CA ALA A 283 8.27 -23.03 58.35
C ALA A 283 7.36 -21.78 58.39
N ALA A 284 6.06 -22.08 58.21
CA ALA A 284 4.85 -21.28 58.46
C ALA A 284 4.52 -20.21 57.40
N ASP A 285 3.27 -19.89 57.09
CA ASP A 285 1.94 -20.51 57.14
C ASP A 285 0.98 -19.41 56.64
N ALA A 286 -0.26 -19.79 56.32
CA ALA A 286 -1.45 -18.94 56.18
C ALA A 286 -1.55 -18.03 54.92
N ASP A 287 -2.53 -18.18 54.03
CA ASP A 287 -4.01 -18.25 54.14
C ASP A 287 -4.69 -16.90 53.81
N ALA A 288 -5.85 -17.05 53.15
CA ALA A 288 -6.91 -16.08 52.86
C ALA A 288 -6.59 -14.92 51.90
N GLY A 289 -7.45 -14.50 50.99
CA GLY A 289 -8.84 -14.79 50.65
C GLY A 289 -9.19 -13.86 49.47
N VAL A 290 -9.87 -14.33 48.41
CA VAL A 290 -11.33 -14.29 48.23
C VAL A 290 -11.90 -12.86 48.12
N THR A 291 -12.53 -12.62 46.95
CA THR A 291 -13.57 -11.63 46.57
C THR A 291 -13.14 -10.16 46.45
N ALA A 292 -13.60 -9.41 45.45
CA ALA A 292 -14.78 -9.53 44.59
C ALA A 292 -14.47 -9.18 43.12
#